data_AF-A0A7X5DG06-F1
#
_entry.id   AF-A0A7X5DG06-F1
#
_cell.length_a   1.000
_cell.length_b   1.000
_cell.length_c   1.000
_cell.angle_alpha   90.00
_cell.angle_beta   90.00
_cell.angle_gamma   90.00
#
_symmetry.space_group_name_H-M   'P 1'
#
loop_
_entity.id
_entity.type
_entity.pdbx_description
1 polymer ?
#
loop_
_entity_poly.entity_id
_entity_poly.type
_entity_poly.pdbx_seq_one_letter_code
_entity_poly.pdbx_strand_id
1 'polypeptide(L)'
;MLLGAAYGGSVSVASAFTGERFGMAHYAMNYALVNANLMLASVVGPGLAGAAQVGAHTYLPAYGVLVLAAFAAILIARLLPAGHR
;
A
#
# COMPACT_ATOMS: atom_id res chain seq x y z
N MET A 1 -11.51 10.80 6.36
CA MET A 1 -10.89 10.49 7.66
C MET A 1 -10.44 9.03 7.79
N LEU A 2 -11.25 8.04 7.40
CA LEU A 2 -10.87 6.61 7.51
C LEU A 2 -9.55 6.24 6.81
N LEU A 3 -9.30 6.78 5.62
CA LEU A 3 -8.05 6.59 4.88
C LEU A 3 -6.82 7.14 5.61
N GLY A 4 -6.96 8.28 6.30
CA GLY A 4 -5.85 8.87 7.07
C GLY A 4 -5.48 8.03 8.28
N ALA A 5 -6.48 7.48 8.99
CA ALA A 5 -6.24 6.55 10.09
C ALA A 5 -5.58 5.25 9.61
N ALA A 6 -6.04 4.69 8.49
CA ALA A 6 -5.46 3.49 7.90
C ALA A 6 -3.99 3.72 7.45
N TYR A 7 -3.73 4.85 6.79
CA TYR A 7 -2.38 5.20 6.34
C TYR A 7 -1.44 5.40 7.52
N GLY A 8 -1.85 6.15 8.54
CA GLY A 8 -1.07 6.35 9.76
C GLY A 8 -0.68 5.03 10.43
N GLY A 9 -1.63 4.09 10.56
CA GLY A 9 -1.36 2.75 11.08
C GLY A 9 -0.35 1.97 10.24
N SER A 10 -0.47 1.99 8.91
CA SER A 10 0.47 1.27 8.02
C SER A 10 1.91 1.77 8.13
N VAL A 11 2.11 3.08 8.26
CA VAL A 11 3.43 3.71 8.37
C VAL A 11 4.09 3.33 9.69
N SER A 12 3.33 3.33 10.80
CA SER A 12 3.81 2.85 12.10
C SER A 12 4.19 1.38 12.07
N VAL A 13 3.39 0.51 11.44
CA VAL A 13 3.71 -0.93 11.31
C VAL A 13 4.97 -1.14 10.46
N ALA A 14 5.11 -0.43 9.34
CA ALA A 14 6.30 -0.52 8.50
C ALA A 14 7.58 -0.08 9.23
N SER A 15 7.49 0.97 10.05
CA SER A 15 8.60 1.44 10.88
C SER A 15 9.04 0.42 11.93
N ALA A 16 8.08 -0.17 12.66
CA ALA A 16 8.34 -1.21 13.65
C ALA A 16 8.94 -2.47 13.00
N PHE A 17 8.37 -2.92 11.87
CA PHE A 17 8.86 -4.09 11.13
C PHE A 17 10.29 -3.90 10.62
N THR A 18 10.61 -2.71 10.12
CA THR A 18 11.97 -2.40 9.65
C THR A 18 12.98 -2.44 10.81
N GLY A 19 12.61 -1.85 11.95
CA GLY A 19 13.45 -1.83 13.16
C GLY A 19 13.71 -3.23 13.73
N GLU A 20 12.67 -4.08 13.77
CA GLU A 20 12.75 -5.43 14.34
C GLU A 20 13.49 -6.43 13.43
N ARG A 21 13.32 -6.33 12.11
CA ARG A 21 13.87 -7.32 11.16
C ARG A 21 15.26 -6.99 10.63
N PHE A 22 15.62 -5.71 10.51
CA PHE A 22 16.87 -5.29 9.87
C PHE A 22 17.84 -4.54 10.79
N GLY A 23 17.41 -4.19 12.02
CA GLY A 23 18.24 -3.50 13.00
C GLY A 23 18.50 -2.02 12.71
N MET A 24 18.99 -1.28 13.71
CA MET A 24 19.07 0.18 13.69
C MET A 24 20.28 0.77 12.95
N ALA A 25 21.28 -0.05 12.61
CA ALA A 25 22.53 0.44 12.02
C ALA A 25 22.35 1.11 10.65
N HIS A 26 21.39 0.65 9.84
CA HIS A 26 21.03 1.24 8.53
C HIS A 26 19.52 1.48 8.41
N TYR A 27 18.87 1.88 9.49
CA TYR A 27 17.40 2.01 9.58
C TYR A 27 16.80 2.86 8.45
N ALA A 28 17.42 4.01 8.14
CA ALA A 28 16.92 4.92 7.09
C ALA A 28 16.90 4.27 5.69
N MET A 29 17.95 3.50 5.35
CA MET A 29 18.05 2.82 4.05
C MET A 29 17.05 1.67 3.95
N ASN A 30 16.96 0.86 5.01
CA ASN A 30 16.05 -0.29 5.05
C ASN A 30 14.58 0.16 5.04
N TYR A 31 14.27 1.25 5.73
CA TYR A 31 12.93 1.83 5.73
C TYR A 31 12.56 2.38 4.35
N ALA A 32 13.52 3.02 3.66
CA ALA A 32 13.31 3.48 2.29
C ALA A 32 13.04 2.31 1.32
N LEU A 33 13.76 1.19 1.47
CA LEU A 33 13.52 -0.01 0.66
C LEU A 33 12.16 -0.66 0.94
N VAL A 34 11.76 -0.77 2.21
CA VAL A 34 10.43 -1.29 2.59
C VAL A 34 9.31 -0.41 2.03
N ASN A 35 9.50 0.91 2.01
CA ASN A 35 8.53 1.85 1.45
C ASN A 35 8.69 2.11 -0.05
N ALA A 36 9.69 1.52 -0.73
CA ALA A 36 9.90 1.72 -2.17
C ALA A 36 8.68 1.24 -3.00
N ASN A 37 7.90 0.31 -2.46
CA ASN A 37 6.64 -0.11 -3.08
C ASN A 37 5.64 1.05 -3.27
N LEU A 38 5.68 2.10 -2.42
CA LEU A 38 4.81 3.26 -2.54
C LEU A 38 5.15 4.10 -3.77
N MET A 39 6.42 4.13 -4.18
CA MET A 39 6.80 4.82 -5.41
C MET A 39 6.22 4.14 -6.65
N LEU A 40 6.19 2.81 -6.67
CA LEU A 40 5.53 2.09 -7.77
C LEU A 40 4.02 2.28 -7.72
N ALA A 41 3.42 2.20 -6.52
CA ALA A 41 2.00 2.41 -6.33
C ALA A 41 1.54 3.84 -6.71
N SER A 42 2.38 4.85 -6.47
CA SER A 42 2.05 6.26 -6.80
C SER A 42 2.08 6.56 -8.29
N VAL A 43 2.74 5.72 -9.10
CA VAL A 43 2.69 5.82 -10.57
C VAL A 43 1.51 5.00 -11.12
N VAL A 44 1.34 3.78 -10.62
CA VAL A 44 0.30 2.84 -11.10
C VAL A 44 -1.11 3.31 -10.71
N GLY A 45 -1.28 3.84 -9.50
CA GLY A 45 -2.59 4.27 -8.98
C GLY A 45 -3.24 5.39 -9.81
N PRO A 46 -2.58 6.54 -10.03
CA PRO A 46 -3.08 7.59 -10.90
C PRO A 46 -3.20 7.17 -12.36
N GLY A 47 -2.31 6.31 -12.85
CA GLY A 47 -2.39 5.77 -14.22
C GLY A 47 -3.66 4.96 -14.44
N LEU A 48 -4.00 4.05 -13.52
CA LEU A 48 -5.24 3.27 -13.58
C LEU A 48 -6.48 4.13 -13.35
N ALA A 49 -6.44 5.06 -12.40
CA ALA A 49 -7.55 5.98 -12.13
C ALA A 49 -7.83 6.91 -13.32
N GLY A 50 -6.76 7.43 -13.95
CA GLY A 50 -6.83 8.26 -15.16
C GLY A 50 -7.36 7.48 -16.36
N ALA A 51 -6.86 6.26 -16.60
CA ALA A 51 -7.36 5.41 -17.68
C ALA A 51 -8.85 5.07 -17.51
N ALA A 52 -9.29 4.79 -16.27
CA ALA A 52 -10.70 4.56 -15.97
C ALA A 52 -11.57 5.80 -16.21
N GLN A 53 -11.04 7.00 -15.94
CA GLN A 53 -11.75 8.26 -16.17
C GLN A 53 -11.88 8.60 -17.66
N VAL A 54 -10.82 8.39 -18.45
CA VAL A 54 -10.82 8.65 -19.89
C VAL A 54 -11.81 7.74 -20.62
N GLY A 55 -11.98 6.49 -20.18
CA GLY A 55 -12.92 5.54 -20.80
C GLY A 55 -14.38 5.73 -20.39
N ALA A 56 -14.65 6.19 -19.17
CA ALA A 56 -16.02 6.22 -18.61
C ALA A 56 -16.60 7.64 -18.44
N HIS A 57 -15.79 8.69 -18.63
CA HIS A 57 -16.15 10.10 -18.38
C HIS A 57 -16.63 10.41 -16.94
N THR A 58 -16.51 9.46 -16.02
CA THR A 58 -16.90 9.58 -14.61
C THR A 58 -15.82 8.99 -13.70
N TYR A 59 -15.76 9.44 -12.45
CA TYR A 59 -14.82 8.96 -11.43
C TYR A 59 -15.33 7.73 -10.67
N LEU A 60 -16.62 7.38 -10.82
CA LEU A 60 -17.22 6.20 -10.21
C LEU A 60 -16.43 4.90 -10.43
N PRO A 61 -15.98 4.55 -11.65
CA PRO A 61 -15.19 3.34 -11.87
C PRO A 61 -13.81 3.40 -11.23
N ALA A 62 -13.19 4.58 -11.12
CA ALA A 62 -11.91 4.72 -10.42
C ALA A 62 -12.05 4.38 -8.92
N TYR A 63 -13.14 4.80 -8.27
CA TYR A 63 -13.44 4.39 -6.90
C TYR A 63 -13.70 2.89 -6.78
N GLY A 64 -14.38 2.28 -7.77
CA GLY A 64 -14.60 0.84 -7.82
C GLY A 64 -13.30 0.03 -7.90
N VAL A 65 -12.35 0.47 -8.74
CA VAL A 65 -11.02 -0.15 -8.86
C VAL A 65 -10.23 -0.04 -7.55
N LEU A 66 -10.29 1.11 -6.86
CA LEU A 66 -9.65 1.29 -5.55
C LEU A 66 -10.22 0.35 -4.48
N VAL A 67 -11.55 0.19 -4.44
CA VAL A 67 -12.22 -0.71 -3.49
C VAL A 67 -11.87 -2.17 -3.80
N LEU A 68 -11.88 -2.58 -5.07
CA LEU A 68 -11.48 -3.93 -5.49
C LEU A 68 -10.02 -4.23 -5.11
N ALA A 69 -9.11 -3.28 -5.35
CA ALA A 69 -7.71 -3.42 -4.98
C ALA A 69 -7.54 -3.55 -3.45
N ALA A 70 -8.30 -2.78 -2.67
CA ALA A 70 -8.29 -2.89 -1.21
C ALA A 70 -8.79 -4.25 -0.71
N PHE A 71 -9.88 -4.77 -1.29
CA PHE A 71 -10.38 -6.11 -0.97
C PHE A 71 -9.38 -7.21 -1.36
N ALA A 72 -8.76 -7.11 -2.53
CA ALA A 72 -7.72 -8.04 -2.96
C ALA A 72 -6.52 -8.02 -2.01
N ALA A 73 -6.07 -6.84 -1.58
CA ALA A 73 -4.98 -6.71 -0.61
C ALA A 73 -5.31 -7.37 0.74
N ILE A 74 -6.54 -7.19 1.24
CA ILE A 74 -6.99 -7.86 2.48
C ILE A 74 -7.05 -9.37 2.29
N LEU A 75 -7.56 -9.84 1.16
CA LEU A 75 -7.64 -11.27 0.85
C LEU A 75 -6.24 -11.89 0.80
N ILE A 76 -5.30 -11.25 0.11
CA ILE A 76 -3.90 -11.68 0.04
C ILE A 76 -3.27 -11.68 1.42
N ALA A 77 -3.49 -10.63 2.23
CA ALA A 77 -2.99 -10.57 3.60
C ALA A 77 -3.56 -11.67 4.50
N ARG A 78 -4.79 -12.15 4.23
CA ARG A 78 -5.41 -13.27 4.95
C ARG A 78 -4.95 -14.64 4.45
N LEU A 79 -4.65 -14.75 3.16
CA LEU A 79 -4.20 -15.98 2.52
C LEU A 79 -2.70 -16.22 2.70
N LEU A 80 -1.91 -15.15 2.86
CA LEU A 80 -0.50 -15.27 3.18
C LEU A 80 -0.40 -15.84 4.60
N PRO A 81 0.09 -17.08 4.79
CA PRO A 81 0.29 -17.62 6.12
C PRO A 81 1.27 -16.68 6.82
N ALA A 82 0.89 -16.16 7.98
CA ALA A 82 1.80 -15.46 8.85
C ALA A 82 2.97 -16.42 9.14
N GLY A 83 4.05 -16.26 8.40
CA GLY A 83 5.24 -17.09 8.55
C GLY A 83 5.79 -16.86 9.94
N HIS A 84 5.49 -17.77 10.86
CA HIS A 84 6.25 -17.96 12.08
C HIS A 84 7.72 -18.16 11.70
N ARG A 85 8.55 -17.14 11.92
CA ARG A 85 9.99 -17.17 12.24
C ARG A 85 10.52 -15.76 12.43
#